data_AF-A0A1Y5Q5Q9-F1
#
_entry.id   AF-A0A1Y5Q5Q9-F1
#
_cell.length_a   1.000
_cell.length_b   1.000
_cell.length_c   1.000
_cell.angle_alpha   90.00
_cell.angle_beta   90.00
_cell.angle_gamma   90.00
#
_symmetry.space_group_name_H-M   'P 1'
#
loop_
_entity.id
_entity.type
_entity.pdbx_description
1 polymer ?
#
loop_
_entity_poly.entity_id
_entity_poly.type
_entity_poly.pdbx_seq_one_letter_code
_entity_poly.pdbx_strand_id
1 'polypeptide(L)'
;MSRTAPRVHVGQPGIDQLKELQRVLDAEMVVELHLHDGTVLAGTLPDRPTVQQFFGPDGTEGTNGQLRIDTGDGGIHLVWLDEVERFVRLGSC
;
A
#
# COMPACT_ATOMS: atom_id res chain seq x y z
N MET A 1 -5.20 -18.80 10.99
CA MET A 1 -4.03 -17.90 11.03
C MET A 1 -4.57 -16.50 10.79
N SER A 2 -4.73 -15.71 11.85
CA SER A 2 -5.30 -14.36 11.80
C SER A 2 -4.27 -13.41 11.16
N ARG A 3 -4.67 -12.63 10.15
CA ARG A 3 -3.79 -11.63 9.54
C ARG A 3 -3.88 -10.38 10.40
N THR A 4 -2.80 -10.05 11.11
CA THR A 4 -2.72 -8.84 11.93
C THR A 4 -2.07 -7.70 11.14
N ALA A 5 -2.53 -6.47 11.37
CA ALA A 5 -1.94 -5.26 10.80
C ALA A 5 -1.68 -4.23 11.91
N PRO A 6 -0.63 -3.40 11.79
CA PRO A 6 -0.34 -2.33 12.76
C PRO A 6 -1.49 -1.33 12.88
N ARG A 7 -2.17 -1.05 11.76
CA ARG A 7 -3.34 -0.18 11.67
C ARG A 7 -4.41 -0.83 10.79
N VAL A 8 -5.68 -0.56 11.09
CA VAL A 8 -6.83 -0.99 10.28
C VAL A 8 -7.85 0.12 10.16
N HIS A 9 -8.51 0.21 9.00
CA HIS A 9 -9.57 1.16 8.74
C HIS A 9 -10.93 0.47 8.84
N VAL A 10 -11.76 0.92 9.78
CA VAL A 10 -13.14 0.45 9.96
C VAL A 10 -14.18 1.36 9.31
N GLY A 11 -13.83 2.63 9.09
CA GLY A 11 -14.72 3.61 8.48
C GLY A 11 -14.74 3.48 6.94
N GLN A 12 -15.95 3.57 6.37
CA GLN A 12 -16.16 3.53 4.91
C GLN A 12 -15.24 4.49 4.12
N PRO A 13 -15.01 5.75 4.56
CA PRO A 13 -14.12 6.66 3.82
C PRO A 13 -12.68 6.16 3.70
N GLY A 14 -12.15 5.54 4.75
CA GLY A 14 -10.79 4.98 4.73
C GLY A 14 -10.71 3.73 3.85
N ILE A 15 -11.74 2.88 3.88
CA ILE A 15 -11.83 1.69 3.02
C ILE A 15 -11.89 2.10 1.55
N ASP A 16 -12.69 3.12 1.22
CA ASP A 16 -12.83 3.61 -0.14
C ASP A 16 -11.53 4.22 -0.67
N GLN A 17 -10.78 4.95 0.18
CA GLN A 17 -9.45 5.46 -0.16
C GLN A 17 -8.47 4.32 -0.49
N LEU A 18 -8.43 3.27 0.33
CA LEU A 18 -7.57 2.11 0.08
C LEU A 18 -7.93 1.39 -1.23
N LYS A 19 -9.23 1.24 -1.51
CA LYS A 19 -9.73 0.62 -2.75
C LYS A 19 -9.40 1.46 -3.98
N GLU A 20 -9.47 2.78 -3.86
CA GLU A 20 -9.09 3.68 -4.95
C GLU A 20 -7.60 3.60 -5.23
N LEU A 21 -6.75 3.59 -4.18
CA LEU A 21 -5.31 3.35 -4.34
C LEU A 21 -5.03 2.00 -5.02
N GLN A 22 -5.71 0.93 -4.60
CA GLN A 22 -5.64 -0.38 -5.25
C GLN A 22 -6.03 -0.35 -6.73
N ARG A 23 -7.00 0.49 -7.08
CA ARG A 23 -7.49 0.62 -8.45
C ARG A 23 -6.54 1.42 -9.34
N VAL A 24 -5.92 2.47 -8.81
CA VAL A 24 -5.04 3.36 -9.57
C VAL A 24 -3.62 2.79 -9.69
N LEU A 25 -3.15 2.04 -8.70
CA LEU A 25 -1.85 1.37 -8.72
C LEU A 25 -1.97 0.01 -9.41
N ASP A 26 -1.69 -0.01 -10.70
CA ASP A 26 -1.61 -1.25 -11.48
C ASP A 26 -0.26 -1.97 -11.29
N ALA A 27 -0.26 -3.28 -11.59
CA ALA A 27 0.96 -4.05 -11.73
C ALA A 27 1.81 -3.50 -12.89
N GLU A 28 3.12 -3.70 -12.80
CA GLU A 28 4.13 -3.22 -13.76
C GLU A 28 4.21 -1.69 -13.87
N MET A 29 3.57 -0.95 -12.96
CA MET A 29 3.65 0.51 -12.95
C MET A 29 4.92 0.98 -12.25
N VAL A 30 5.65 1.90 -12.89
CA VAL A 30 6.77 2.63 -12.26
C VAL A 30 6.23 3.84 -11.50
N VAL A 31 6.41 3.85 -10.19
CA VAL A 31 5.89 4.86 -9.27
C VAL A 31 6.94 5.30 -8.26
N GLU A 32 6.79 6.52 -7.77
CA GLU A 32 7.46 7.05 -6.58
C GLU A 32 6.43 7.16 -5.47
N LEU A 33 6.60 6.40 -4.40
CA LEU A 33 5.77 6.42 -3.21
C LEU A 33 6.39 7.38 -2.19
N HIS A 34 5.58 8.30 -1.67
CA HIS A 34 5.92 9.09 -0.50
C HIS A 34 5.13 8.57 0.69
N LEU A 35 5.85 8.15 1.72
CA LEU A 35 5.28 7.64 2.95
C LEU A 35 5.13 8.76 3.99
N HIS A 36 4.21 8.58 4.93
CA HIS A 36 3.95 9.52 6.02
C HIS A 36 5.14 9.73 6.97
N ASP A 37 6.08 8.79 7.03
CA ASP A 37 7.33 8.92 7.80
C ASP A 37 8.39 9.79 7.10
N GLY A 38 8.11 10.26 5.87
CA GLY A 38 9.03 11.01 5.02
C GLY A 38 9.89 10.13 4.10
N THR A 39 9.77 8.80 4.20
CA THR A 39 10.46 7.87 3.32
C THR A 39 9.93 7.99 1.89
N VAL A 40 10.83 7.98 0.92
CA VAL A 40 10.48 8.00 -0.50
C VAL A 40 11.03 6.73 -1.16
N LEU A 41 10.15 5.97 -1.79
CA LEU A 41 10.49 4.72 -2.49
C LEU A 41 10.11 4.86 -3.96
N ALA A 42 11.11 4.87 -4.83
CA ALA A 42 10.90 4.89 -6.28
C ALA A 42 11.22 3.52 -6.87
N GLY A 43 10.30 2.96 -7.65
CA GLY A 43 10.45 1.60 -8.15
C GLY A 43 9.28 1.15 -9.01
N THR A 44 9.30 -0.14 -9.36
CA THR A 44 8.24 -0.78 -10.13
C THR A 44 7.36 -1.60 -9.21
N LEU A 45 6.04 -1.53 -9.39
CA LEU A 45 5.12 -2.40 -8.68
C LEU A 45 5.10 -3.77 -9.38
N PRO A 46 5.61 -4.85 -8.76
CA PRO A 46 5.56 -6.17 -9.40
C PRO A 46 4.11 -6.67 -9.52
N ASP A 47 3.24 -6.29 -8.58
CA ASP A 47 1.86 -6.73 -8.49
C ASP A 47 0.95 -5.58 -8.03
N ARG A 48 -0.36 -5.72 -8.27
CA ARG A 48 -1.36 -4.80 -7.72
C ARG A 48 -1.39 -4.84 -6.18
N PRO A 49 -1.65 -3.70 -5.52
CA PRO A 49 -1.88 -3.70 -4.08
C PRO A 49 -3.01 -4.64 -3.70
N THR A 50 -2.91 -5.25 -2.52
CA THR A 50 -3.94 -6.17 -2.01
C THR A 50 -4.63 -5.54 -0.81
N VAL A 51 -5.92 -5.22 -0.96
CA VAL A 51 -6.79 -4.71 0.12
C VAL A 51 -7.65 -5.86 0.66
N GLN A 52 -7.67 -6.01 1.98
CA GLN A 52 -8.27 -7.16 2.65
C GLN A 52 -8.50 -6.88 4.14
N GLN A 53 -9.24 -7.77 4.81
CA GLN A 53 -9.49 -7.64 6.24
C GLN A 53 -8.28 -8.07 7.07
N PHE A 54 -7.98 -7.26 8.08
CA PHE A 54 -6.93 -7.49 9.06
C PHE A 54 -7.47 -7.23 10.47
N PHE A 55 -6.83 -7.84 11.46
CA PHE A 55 -7.06 -7.53 12.87
C PHE A 55 -6.02 -6.52 13.33
N GLY A 56 -6.48 -5.38 13.84
CA GLY A 56 -5.65 -4.38 14.49
C GLY A 56 -5.09 -4.88 15.84
N PRO A 57 -4.14 -4.14 16.43
CA PRO A 57 -3.52 -4.50 17.71
C PRO A 57 -4.54 -4.61 18.86
N ASP A 58 -5.64 -3.85 18.78
CA ASP A 58 -6.72 -3.84 19.78
C ASP A 58 -7.74 -4.97 19.58
N GLY A 59 -7.48 -5.90 18.65
CA GLY A 59 -8.44 -6.94 18.24
C GLY A 59 -9.58 -6.43 17.36
N THR A 60 -9.52 -5.16 16.93
CA THR A 60 -10.51 -4.57 16.03
C THR A 60 -10.33 -5.15 14.63
N GLU A 61 -11.40 -5.71 14.07
CA GLU A 61 -11.42 -6.14 12.67
C GLU A 61 -11.66 -4.93 11.78
N GLY A 62 -10.77 -4.70 10.82
CA GLY A 62 -10.92 -3.63 9.83
C GLY A 62 -10.25 -4.00 8.52
N THR A 63 -10.18 -3.03 7.62
CA THR A 63 -9.56 -3.21 6.30
C THR A 63 -8.22 -2.50 6.26
N ASN A 64 -7.22 -3.17 5.70
CA ASN A 64 -5.97 -2.51 5.30
C ASN A 64 -5.51 -3.13 3.97
N GLY A 65 -4.44 -2.61 3.39
CA GLY A 65 -3.80 -3.25 2.26
C GLY A 65 -2.29 -3.12 2.27
N GLN A 66 -1.67 -4.01 1.51
CA GLN A 66 -0.23 -4.06 1.34
C GLN A 66 0.13 -3.88 -0.13
N LEU A 67 1.20 -3.15 -0.36
CA LEU A 67 1.81 -2.89 -1.65
C LEU A 67 3.24 -3.42 -1.65
N ARG A 68 3.65 -3.99 -2.77
CA ARG A 68 5.03 -4.40 -3.02
C ARG A 68 5.62 -3.41 -4.00
N ILE A 69 6.84 -2.95 -3.75
CA ILE A 69 7.59 -2.11 -4.69
C ILE A 69 8.99 -2.67 -4.83
N ASP A 70 9.40 -2.87 -6.08
CA ASP A 70 10.76 -3.25 -6.44
C ASP A 70 11.54 -1.98 -6.82
N THR A 71 12.41 -1.54 -5.91
CA THR A 71 13.25 -0.36 -6.06
C THR A 71 14.51 -0.64 -6.90
N GLY A 72 14.77 -1.90 -7.27
CA GLY A 72 15.90 -2.31 -8.10
C GLY A 72 17.28 -2.21 -7.41
N ASP A 73 17.35 -1.69 -6.19
CA ASP A 73 18.57 -1.46 -5.41
C ASP A 73 18.87 -2.53 -4.35
N GLY A 74 18.05 -3.59 -4.28
CA GLY A 74 18.37 -4.73 -3.40
C GLY A 74 17.20 -5.63 -2.98
N GLY A 75 15.96 -5.33 -3.35
CA GLY A 75 14.84 -6.23 -3.11
C GLY A 75 13.46 -5.60 -3.21
N ILE A 76 12.45 -6.43 -2.96
CA ILE A 76 11.05 -5.99 -2.93
C ILE A 76 10.75 -5.46 -1.53
N HIS A 77 10.36 -4.20 -1.44
CA HIS A 77 9.87 -3.57 -0.23
C HIS A 77 8.36 -3.80 -0.09
N LEU A 78 7.93 -4.22 1.10
CA LEU A 78 6.51 -4.37 1.43
C LEU A 78 6.09 -3.16 2.27
N VAL A 79 5.13 -2.41 1.75
CA VAL A 79 4.66 -1.13 2.28
C VAL A 79 3.17 -1.24 2.57
N TRP A 80 2.69 -0.62 3.64
CA TRP A 80 1.26 -0.55 3.90
C TRP A 80 0.61 0.58 3.10
N LEU A 81 -0.56 0.32 2.52
CA LEU A 81 -1.32 1.33 1.77
C LEU A 81 -1.73 2.51 2.67
N ASP A 82 -1.94 2.30 3.97
CA ASP A 82 -2.24 3.38 4.92
C ASP A 82 -1.04 4.28 5.24
N GLU A 83 0.18 3.81 4.98
CA GLU A 83 1.39 4.61 5.15
C GLU A 83 1.70 5.46 3.91
N VAL A 84 1.08 5.15 2.76
CA VAL A 84 1.25 5.90 1.51
C VAL A 84 0.48 7.22 1.61
N GLU A 85 1.22 8.31 1.78
CA GLU A 85 0.66 9.66 1.78
C GLU A 85 0.25 10.08 0.38
N ARG A 86 1.13 9.85 -0.59
CA ARG A 86 0.93 10.17 -2.00
C ARG A 86 1.86 9.33 -2.86
N PHE A 87 1.51 9.19 -4.13
CA PHE A 87 2.38 8.58 -5.13
C PHE A 87 2.46 9.44 -6.38
N VAL A 88 3.57 9.33 -7.10
CA VAL A 88 3.80 9.96 -8.39
C VAL A 88 4.01 8.85 -9.41
N ARG A 89 3.23 8.86 -10.50
CA ARG A 89 3.45 7.95 -11.61
C ARG A 89 4.61 8.48 -12.45
N LEU A 90 5.71 7.72 -12.50
CA LEU A 90 6.89 8.09 -13.29
C LEU A 90 6.74 7.69 -14.77
N GLY A 91 5.76 6.82 -15.08
CA GLY A 91 5.41 6.42 -16.44
C GLY A 91 6.28 5.29 -16.97
N SER A 92 5.72 4.54 -17.92
CA SER A 92 6.46 3.65 -18.81
C SER A 92 6.76 4.45 -20.08
N CYS A 93 8.03 4.75 -20.34
CA CYS A 93 8.47 5.36 -21.60
C CYS A 93 8.15 4.45 -22.80
#